data_AF-A0AAW8F7T9-F1
#
_entry.id   AF-A0AAW8F7T9-F1
#
_cell.length_a   1.000
_cell.length_b   1.000
_cell.length_c   1.000
_cell.angle_alpha   90.00
_cell.angle_beta   90.00
_cell.angle_gamma   90.00
#
_symmetry.space_group_name_H-M   'P 1'
#
loop_
_entity.id
_entity.type
_entity.pdbx_description
1 polymer ?
#
loop_
_entity_poly.entity_id
_entity_poly.type
_entity_poly.pdbx_seq_one_letter_code
_entity_poly.pdbx_strand_id
1 'polypeptide(L)'
;MDGWAVQSGSGVRFHWGPTGASRLANEAACLVAVDVLSFTTAVSVAVDRGIRVLPFRWPGGPASEAERSGAAQVTAAYARQSGARLASHRHPVTPETPWSLSPAHLRAAPFVARPVLPSPNGAAIAAAAPPGVRVVAACLRNITAVGTWLTCHGYGTPEHPVVVIAAGELSPDGSLRPALEDLLGAGAHSGSRSHSAGGYARPCRADRAPSRAGCAGSGRPRPGR
;
A
#
# COMPACT_ATOMS: atom_id res chain seq x y z
N MET A 1 -3.27 -10.96 23.02
CA MET A 1 -1.97 -10.44 22.56
C MET A 1 -1.56 -9.37 23.55
N ASP A 2 -0.32 -9.39 24.01
CA ASP A 2 0.16 -8.39 24.96
C ASP A 2 0.13 -7.00 24.31
N GLY A 3 -0.29 -5.97 25.05
CA GLY A 3 -0.48 -4.62 24.52
C GLY A 3 0.78 -4.00 23.89
N TRP A 4 1.98 -4.44 24.28
CA TRP A 4 3.23 -3.98 23.68
C TRP A 4 3.40 -4.47 22.23
N ALA A 5 2.97 -5.70 21.92
CA ALA A 5 3.16 -6.31 20.60
C ALA A 5 2.31 -5.60 19.53
N VAL A 6 1.18 -5.03 19.95
CA VAL A 6 0.29 -4.23 19.10
C VAL A 6 0.45 -2.73 19.33
N GLN A 7 1.38 -2.29 20.18
CA GLN A 7 1.65 -0.89 20.51
C GLN A 7 0.39 -0.13 20.98
N SER A 8 -0.43 -0.78 21.80
CA SER A 8 -1.63 -0.17 22.40
C SER A 8 -1.26 1.10 23.17
N GLY A 9 -2.10 2.12 23.05
CA GLY A 9 -1.86 3.44 23.65
C GLY A 9 -1.10 4.42 22.76
N SER A 10 -0.40 3.95 21.72
CA SER A 10 0.21 4.82 20.71
C SER A 10 -0.79 5.16 19.60
N GLY A 11 -0.91 6.45 19.29
CA GLY A 11 -1.73 6.91 18.17
C GLY A 11 -1.11 6.70 16.79
N VAL A 12 0.23 6.58 16.73
CA VAL A 12 0.95 6.13 15.54
C VAL A 12 1.71 4.86 15.92
N ARG A 13 1.45 3.78 15.19
CA ARG A 13 2.03 2.46 15.41
C ARG A 13 2.79 2.04 14.16
N PHE A 14 3.82 1.24 14.35
CA PHE A 14 4.73 0.92 13.26
C PHE A 14 5.01 -0.58 13.17
N HIS A 15 5.08 -1.11 11.96
CA HIS A 15 5.64 -2.43 11.72
C HIS A 15 6.22 -2.54 10.32
N TRP A 16 6.89 -3.65 10.07
CA TRP A 16 7.43 -4.01 8.77
C TRP A 16 6.62 -5.09 8.05
N GLY A 17 6.54 -4.97 6.73
CA GLY A 17 6.14 -5.99 5.79
C GLY A 17 4.69 -6.49 5.88
N PRO A 18 4.28 -7.39 4.95
CA PRO A 18 2.93 -7.96 4.92
C PRO A 18 2.55 -8.73 6.19
N THR A 19 3.52 -9.38 6.84
CA THR A 19 3.32 -10.07 8.12
C THR A 19 2.97 -9.07 9.23
N GLY A 20 3.65 -7.92 9.28
CA GLY A 20 3.32 -6.84 10.20
C GLY A 20 1.94 -6.26 9.97
N ALA A 21 1.62 -6.00 8.69
CA ALA A 21 0.29 -5.56 8.30
C ALA A 21 -0.79 -6.54 8.78
N SER A 22 -0.60 -7.85 8.56
CA SER A 22 -1.56 -8.87 8.98
C SER A 22 -1.75 -8.94 10.50
N ARG A 23 -0.73 -8.56 11.29
CA ARG A 23 -0.81 -8.52 12.76
C ARG A 23 -1.53 -7.27 13.25
N LEU A 24 -1.26 -6.10 12.66
CA LEU A 24 -1.72 -4.81 13.16
C LEU A 24 -2.96 -4.25 12.44
N ALA A 25 -3.36 -4.78 11.28
CA ALA A 25 -4.41 -4.16 10.47
C ALA A 25 -5.78 -4.15 11.16
N ASN A 26 -6.09 -5.12 12.02
CA ASN A 26 -7.33 -5.12 12.81
C ASN A 26 -7.35 -4.07 13.92
N GLU A 27 -6.18 -3.57 14.30
CA GLU A 27 -6.00 -2.55 15.34
C GLU A 27 -5.93 -1.13 14.74
N ALA A 28 -6.01 -1.00 13.42
CA ALA A 28 -5.83 0.25 12.70
C ALA A 28 -7.16 0.93 12.41
N ALA A 29 -7.31 2.20 12.81
CA ALA A 29 -8.36 3.06 12.24
C ALA A 29 -8.01 3.45 10.80
N CYS A 30 -6.72 3.56 10.49
CA CYS A 30 -6.17 3.74 9.15
C CYS A 30 -4.84 3.02 9.01
N LEU A 31 -4.66 2.30 7.90
CA LEU A 31 -3.41 1.66 7.52
C LEU A 31 -2.68 2.54 6.51
N VAL A 32 -1.42 2.87 6.77
CA VAL A 32 -0.53 3.56 5.82
C VAL A 32 0.49 2.55 5.32
N ALA A 33 0.43 2.24 4.03
CA ALA A 33 1.45 1.42 3.36
C ALA A 33 2.56 2.32 2.84
N VAL A 34 3.82 1.98 3.12
CA VAL A 34 5.02 2.66 2.61
C VAL A 34 5.86 1.66 1.85
N ASP A 35 6.04 1.87 0.54
CA ASP A 35 6.85 1.05 -0.38
C ASP A 35 7.42 2.02 -1.43
N VAL A 36 8.53 2.67 -1.07
CA VAL A 36 9.09 3.80 -1.82
C VAL A 36 9.62 3.32 -3.18
N LEU A 37 10.23 2.13 -3.22
CA LEU A 37 10.82 1.49 -4.40
C LEU A 37 10.10 0.16 -4.68
N SER A 38 8.92 0.17 -5.28
CA SER A 38 8.32 1.30 -6.01
C SER A 38 6.82 1.44 -5.89
N PHE A 39 6.13 0.54 -5.19
CA PHE A 39 4.68 0.40 -5.34
C PHE A 39 3.93 1.68 -4.95
N THR A 40 4.21 2.28 -3.80
CA THR A 40 3.47 3.48 -3.35
C THR A 40 3.84 4.71 -4.17
N THR A 41 5.07 4.81 -4.65
CA THR A 41 5.50 5.84 -5.61
C THR A 41 4.76 5.69 -6.94
N ALA A 42 4.62 4.46 -7.43
CA ALA A 42 3.88 4.12 -8.65
C ALA A 42 2.39 4.48 -8.53
N VAL A 43 1.76 4.12 -7.40
CA VAL A 43 0.37 4.50 -7.08
C VAL A 43 0.20 6.02 -7.10
N SER A 44 1.10 6.72 -6.43
CA SER A 44 1.05 8.16 -6.32
C SER A 44 1.18 8.83 -7.71
N VAL A 45 2.09 8.37 -8.58
CA VAL A 45 2.21 8.87 -9.96
C VAL A 45 0.95 8.57 -10.79
N ALA A 46 0.38 7.38 -10.66
CA ALA A 46 -0.84 7.03 -11.37
C ALA A 46 -2.02 7.94 -10.97
N VAL A 47 -2.16 8.20 -9.67
CA VAL A 47 -3.28 8.98 -9.12
C VAL A 47 -3.21 10.45 -9.54
N ASP A 48 -2.01 11.02 -9.67
CA ASP A 48 -1.83 12.37 -10.24
C ASP A 48 -2.32 12.46 -11.69
N ARG A 49 -2.31 11.35 -12.42
CA ARG A 49 -2.88 11.24 -13.77
C ARG A 49 -4.38 10.93 -13.77
N GLY A 50 -5.04 10.92 -12.61
CA GLY A 50 -6.45 10.56 -12.47
C GLY A 50 -6.74 9.06 -12.56
N ILE A 51 -5.72 8.21 -12.41
CA ILE A 51 -5.83 6.76 -12.53
C ILE A 51 -6.22 6.13 -11.19
N ARG A 52 -7.15 5.17 -11.21
CA ARG A 52 -7.54 4.36 -10.05
C ARG A 52 -6.78 3.04 -10.02
N VAL A 53 -5.76 2.92 -9.18
CA VAL A 53 -5.00 1.67 -9.07
C VAL A 53 -5.77 0.58 -8.31
N LEU A 54 -5.73 -0.63 -8.85
CA LEU A 54 -6.17 -1.84 -8.17
C LEU A 54 -4.92 -2.62 -7.69
N PRO A 55 -4.58 -2.60 -6.40
CA PRO A 55 -3.47 -3.41 -5.89
C PRO A 55 -3.78 -4.89 -6.03
N PHE A 56 -2.77 -5.70 -6.35
CA PHE A 56 -2.89 -7.14 -6.30
C PHE A 56 -1.67 -7.75 -5.60
N ARG A 57 -1.91 -8.61 -4.62
CA ARG A 57 -0.85 -9.31 -3.91
C ARG A 57 -0.14 -10.27 -4.88
N TRP A 58 1.16 -10.09 -5.06
CA TRP A 58 1.99 -11.03 -5.80
C TRP A 58 2.83 -11.90 -4.85
N PRO A 59 3.13 -13.17 -5.15
CA PRO A 59 4.06 -13.96 -4.34
C PRO A 59 5.50 -13.41 -4.38
N GLY A 60 5.98 -12.93 -3.23
CA GLY A 60 7.38 -12.52 -2.98
C GLY A 60 8.23 -13.63 -2.35
N GLY A 61 9.55 -13.40 -2.22
CA GLY A 61 10.46 -14.34 -1.55
C GLY A 61 10.53 -15.75 -2.18
N PRO A 62 10.61 -16.83 -1.37
CA PRO A 62 10.69 -18.22 -1.81
C PRO A 62 9.32 -18.73 -2.31
N ALA A 63 8.81 -18.13 -3.38
CA ALA A 63 7.62 -18.65 -4.07
C ALA A 63 8.06 -19.55 -5.23
N SER A 64 7.49 -20.76 -5.26
CA SER A 64 7.63 -21.74 -6.33
C SER A 64 7.05 -21.23 -7.64
N GLU A 65 7.47 -21.84 -8.75
CA GLU A 65 6.93 -21.50 -10.07
C GLU A 65 5.42 -21.77 -10.17
N ALA A 66 4.94 -22.82 -9.51
CA ALA A 66 3.50 -23.14 -9.44
C ALA A 66 2.71 -22.02 -8.73
N GLU A 67 3.23 -21.47 -7.63
CA GLU A 67 2.59 -20.35 -6.93
C GLU A 67 2.58 -19.08 -7.78
N ARG A 68 3.67 -18.80 -8.49
CA ARG A 68 3.77 -17.63 -9.38
C ARG A 68 2.83 -17.76 -10.58
N SER A 69 2.77 -18.93 -11.20
CA SER A 69 1.86 -19.24 -12.30
C SER A 69 0.39 -19.16 -11.86
N GLY A 70 0.06 -19.71 -10.69
CA GLY A 70 -1.27 -19.58 -10.11
C GLY A 70 -1.65 -18.13 -9.84
N ALA A 71 -0.74 -17.34 -9.25
CA ALA A 71 -0.95 -15.91 -9.04
C ALA A 71 -1.14 -15.16 -10.36
N ALA A 72 -0.39 -15.49 -11.42
CA ALA A 72 -0.54 -14.89 -12.74
C ALA A 72 -1.95 -15.11 -13.30
N GLN A 73 -2.46 -16.35 -13.22
CA GLN A 73 -3.80 -16.72 -13.69
C GLN A 73 -4.89 -15.98 -12.90
N VAL A 74 -4.79 -15.94 -11.57
CA VAL A 74 -5.77 -15.25 -10.71
C VAL A 74 -5.74 -13.75 -10.96
N THR A 75 -4.54 -13.15 -11.12
CA THR A 75 -4.40 -11.71 -11.41
C THR A 75 -5.04 -11.37 -12.76
N ALA A 76 -4.82 -12.18 -13.79
CA ALA A 76 -5.42 -11.99 -15.11
C ALA A 76 -6.95 -12.14 -15.07
N ALA A 77 -7.47 -13.11 -14.31
CA ALA A 77 -8.90 -13.26 -14.08
C ALA A 77 -9.49 -12.05 -13.36
N TYR A 78 -8.83 -11.56 -12.30
CA TYR A 78 -9.24 -10.37 -11.55
C TYR A 78 -9.26 -9.11 -12.43
N ALA A 79 -8.23 -8.92 -13.27
CA ALA A 79 -8.19 -7.81 -14.21
C ALA A 79 -9.37 -7.84 -15.18
N ARG A 80 -9.68 -9.00 -15.78
CA ARG A 80 -10.85 -9.17 -16.67
C ARG A 80 -12.16 -8.87 -15.95
N GLN A 81 -12.38 -9.47 -14.78
CA GLN A 81 -13.60 -9.28 -13.99
C GLN A 81 -13.79 -7.82 -13.55
N SER A 82 -12.70 -7.11 -13.31
CA SER A 82 -12.72 -5.69 -12.89
C SER A 82 -12.82 -4.70 -14.06
N GLY A 83 -12.79 -5.18 -15.31
CA GLY A 83 -12.67 -4.33 -16.51
C GLY A 83 -11.38 -3.52 -16.49
N ALA A 84 -10.29 -4.09 -15.98
CA ALA A 84 -9.02 -3.45 -15.71
C ALA A 84 -7.91 -3.97 -16.64
N ARG A 85 -6.87 -3.16 -16.84
CA ARG A 85 -5.66 -3.59 -17.56
C ARG A 85 -4.65 -4.13 -16.57
N LEU A 86 -4.07 -5.29 -16.86
CA LEU A 86 -3.00 -5.85 -16.05
C LEU A 86 -1.68 -5.19 -16.41
N ALA A 87 -0.98 -4.62 -15.42
CA ALA A 87 0.39 -4.14 -15.59
C ALA A 87 1.39 -5.31 -15.56
N SER A 88 2.47 -5.16 -16.32
CA SER A 88 3.58 -6.11 -16.30
C SER A 88 4.31 -6.08 -14.95
N HIS A 89 4.61 -7.26 -14.42
CA HIS A 89 5.31 -7.43 -13.13
C HIS A 89 6.80 -7.79 -13.30
N ARG A 90 7.13 -8.73 -14.19
CA ARG A 90 8.51 -9.18 -14.45
C ARG A 90 8.88 -9.26 -15.92
N HIS A 91 7.92 -9.16 -16.83
CA HIS A 91 8.20 -9.10 -18.25
C HIS A 91 8.59 -7.66 -18.63
N PRO A 92 9.46 -7.48 -19.63
CA PRO A 92 9.65 -6.18 -20.25
C PRO A 92 8.28 -5.57 -20.60
N VAL A 93 8.12 -4.28 -20.37
CA VAL A 93 6.92 -3.58 -20.87
C VAL A 93 6.90 -3.67 -22.39
N THR A 94 5.75 -3.98 -22.96
CA THR A 94 5.54 -4.00 -24.42
C THR A 94 4.57 -2.88 -24.81
N PRO A 95 4.46 -2.52 -26.10
CA PRO A 95 3.45 -1.57 -26.56
C PRO A 95 2.01 -1.96 -26.16
N GLU A 96 1.73 -3.27 -26.04
CA GLU A 96 0.43 -3.82 -25.64
C GLU A 96 0.23 -3.81 -24.11
N THR A 97 1.32 -3.86 -23.35
CA THR A 97 1.33 -3.83 -21.87
C THR A 97 2.34 -2.81 -21.33
N PRO A 98 2.14 -1.50 -21.62
CA PRO A 98 3.14 -0.46 -21.33
C PRO A 98 3.19 -0.05 -19.84
N TRP A 99 2.31 -0.59 -19.00
CA TRP A 99 2.24 -0.26 -17.58
C TRP A 99 3.03 -1.30 -16.76
N SER A 100 3.78 -0.84 -15.76
CA SER A 100 4.42 -1.71 -14.76
C SER A 100 4.44 -1.03 -13.38
N LEU A 101 5.11 -1.63 -12.40
CA LEU A 101 5.40 -0.98 -11.12
C LEU A 101 6.37 0.22 -11.25
N SER A 102 7.02 0.41 -12.39
CA SER A 102 7.91 1.56 -12.61
C SER A 102 7.09 2.87 -12.66
N PRO A 103 7.37 3.85 -11.79
CA PRO A 103 6.74 5.16 -11.87
C PRO A 103 6.98 5.87 -13.20
N ALA A 104 8.14 5.62 -13.85
CA ALA A 104 8.46 6.17 -15.16
C ALA A 104 7.56 5.59 -16.27
N HIS A 105 7.33 4.26 -16.27
CA HIS A 105 6.40 3.64 -17.22
C HIS A 105 4.97 4.14 -17.00
N LEU A 106 4.51 4.23 -15.74
CA LEU A 106 3.19 4.78 -15.43
C LEU A 106 3.04 6.26 -15.75
N ARG A 107 4.13 7.01 -15.94
CA ARG A 107 4.09 8.40 -16.39
C ARG A 107 4.02 8.50 -17.92
N ALA A 108 4.77 7.67 -18.62
CA ALA A 108 4.89 7.71 -20.08
C ALA A 108 3.79 6.93 -20.83
N ALA A 109 3.24 5.87 -20.22
CA ALA A 109 2.26 5.00 -20.86
C ALA A 109 0.95 5.73 -21.21
N PRO A 110 0.18 5.24 -22.20
CA PRO A 110 -1.18 5.70 -22.47
C PRO A 110 -2.06 5.69 -21.21
N PHE A 111 -3.06 6.58 -21.17
CA PHE A 111 -3.99 6.63 -20.05
C PHE A 111 -4.78 5.31 -19.94
N VAL A 112 -4.93 4.84 -18.71
CA VAL A 112 -5.83 3.74 -18.35
C VAL A 112 -6.57 4.10 -17.08
N ALA A 113 -7.88 3.94 -17.07
CA ALA A 113 -8.69 4.35 -15.92
C ALA A 113 -8.40 3.53 -14.66
N ARG A 114 -8.13 2.22 -14.82
CA ARG A 114 -7.94 1.28 -13.71
C ARG A 114 -6.95 0.15 -14.01
N PRO A 115 -5.64 0.32 -13.79
CA PRO A 115 -4.68 -0.76 -13.92
C PRO A 115 -4.67 -1.62 -12.65
N VAL A 116 -4.52 -2.93 -12.83
CA VAL A 116 -4.11 -3.84 -11.76
C VAL A 116 -2.60 -3.78 -11.65
N LEU A 117 -2.08 -3.44 -10.47
CA LEU A 117 -0.65 -3.42 -10.17
C LEU A 117 -0.31 -4.56 -9.19
N PRO A 118 0.28 -5.66 -9.69
CA PRO A 118 0.79 -6.72 -8.83
C PRO A 118 2.06 -6.25 -8.13
N SER A 119 2.18 -6.44 -6.81
CA SER A 119 3.42 -6.21 -6.07
C SER A 119 3.57 -7.22 -4.92
N PRO A 120 4.80 -7.71 -4.65
CA PRO A 120 5.05 -8.64 -3.56
C PRO A 120 5.00 -7.99 -2.18
N ASN A 121 5.28 -6.69 -2.09
CA ASN A 121 5.45 -5.98 -0.83
C ASN A 121 4.27 -5.01 -0.60
N GLY A 122 4.28 -3.82 -1.21
CA GLY A 122 3.29 -2.77 -0.95
C GLY A 122 1.84 -3.15 -1.30
N ALA A 123 1.61 -3.90 -2.40
CA ALA A 123 0.26 -4.39 -2.69
C ALA A 123 -0.18 -5.51 -1.74
N ALA A 124 0.75 -6.31 -1.23
CA ALA A 124 0.46 -7.33 -0.22
C ALA A 124 0.08 -6.69 1.13
N ILE A 125 0.73 -5.59 1.50
CA ILE A 125 0.36 -4.78 2.68
C ILE A 125 -1.04 -4.20 2.50
N ALA A 126 -1.32 -3.59 1.35
CA ALA A 126 -2.66 -3.04 1.07
C ALA A 126 -3.74 -4.13 1.17
N ALA A 127 -3.46 -5.33 0.67
CA ALA A 127 -4.36 -6.48 0.72
C ALA A 127 -4.56 -7.07 2.12
N ALA A 128 -3.70 -6.76 3.09
CA ALA A 128 -3.85 -7.24 4.47
C ALA A 128 -4.88 -6.44 5.28
N ALA A 129 -5.32 -5.27 4.79
CA ALA A 129 -6.32 -4.47 5.46
C ALA A 129 -7.71 -5.16 5.44
N PRO A 130 -8.38 -5.31 6.59
CA PRO A 130 -9.72 -5.88 6.63
C PRO A 130 -10.74 -4.91 6.01
N PRO A 131 -11.92 -5.42 5.60
CA PRO A 131 -13.01 -4.57 5.14
C PRO A 131 -13.33 -3.46 6.14
N GLY A 132 -13.49 -2.24 5.64
CA GLY A 132 -13.78 -1.06 6.47
C GLY A 132 -12.55 -0.24 6.87
N VAL A 133 -11.35 -0.85 6.95
CA VAL A 133 -10.12 -0.11 7.25
C VAL A 133 -9.66 0.67 6.02
N ARG A 134 -9.38 1.97 6.21
CA ARG A 134 -8.84 2.83 5.16
C ARG A 134 -7.37 2.49 4.93
N VAL A 135 -6.99 2.24 3.68
CA VAL A 135 -5.58 2.12 3.27
C VAL A 135 -5.15 3.38 2.51
N VAL A 136 -3.99 3.92 2.91
CA VAL A 136 -3.35 5.06 2.27
C VAL A 136 -1.96 4.65 1.79
N ALA A 137 -1.66 4.88 0.51
CA ALA A 137 -0.33 4.69 -0.05
C ALA A 137 0.51 5.96 0.17
N ALA A 138 1.61 5.82 0.91
CA ALA A 138 2.51 6.93 1.22
C ALA A 138 3.93 6.65 0.72
N CYS A 139 4.54 7.68 0.16
CA CYS A 139 5.92 7.68 -0.34
C CYS A 139 6.49 9.09 -0.17
N LEU A 140 7.79 9.24 -0.42
CA LEU A 140 8.49 10.51 -0.22
C LEU A 140 7.84 11.68 -1.00
N ARG A 141 7.25 11.42 -2.18
CA ARG A 141 6.63 12.47 -3.01
C ARG A 141 5.31 13.04 -2.45
N ASN A 142 4.59 12.29 -1.61
CA ASN A 142 3.27 12.69 -1.10
C ASN A 142 3.19 12.70 0.42
N ILE A 143 4.32 12.63 1.11
CA ILE A 143 4.37 12.46 2.56
C ILE A 143 3.67 13.58 3.33
N THR A 144 3.88 14.85 2.93
CA THR A 144 3.23 16.02 3.55
C THR A 144 1.72 16.01 3.31
N ALA A 145 1.29 15.63 2.11
CA ALA A 145 -0.14 15.56 1.78
C ALA A 145 -0.85 14.46 2.59
N VAL A 146 -0.22 13.28 2.71
CA VAL A 146 -0.74 12.19 3.54
C VAL A 146 -0.77 12.58 5.01
N GLY A 147 0.30 13.17 5.55
CA GLY A 147 0.34 13.60 6.96
C GLY A 147 -0.71 14.65 7.29
N THR A 148 -0.91 15.63 6.41
CA THR A 148 -1.97 16.65 6.53
C THR A 148 -3.35 16.00 6.47
N TRP A 149 -3.58 15.10 5.50
CA TRP A 149 -4.85 14.41 5.35
C TRP A 149 -5.19 13.57 6.58
N LEU A 150 -4.23 12.80 7.12
CA LEU A 150 -4.43 11.99 8.33
C LEU A 150 -4.86 12.87 9.51
N THR A 151 -4.15 14.00 9.72
CA THR A 151 -4.44 14.93 10.81
C THR A 151 -5.81 15.59 10.65
N CYS A 152 -6.15 16.06 9.44
CA CYS A 152 -7.46 16.68 9.16
C CYS A 152 -8.63 15.70 9.32
N HIS A 153 -8.39 14.38 9.25
CA HIS A 153 -9.41 13.35 9.44
C HIS A 153 -9.39 12.75 10.86
N GLY A 154 -8.66 13.35 11.80
CA GLY A 154 -8.64 12.92 13.20
C GLY A 154 -7.83 11.65 13.47
N TYR A 155 -7.05 11.17 12.50
CA TYR A 155 -6.20 10.01 12.69
C TYR A 155 -4.92 10.35 13.47
N GLY A 156 -4.32 9.33 14.09
CA GLY A 156 -3.05 9.44 14.80
C GLY A 156 -3.19 9.69 16.30
N THR A 157 -4.39 9.49 16.86
CA THR A 157 -4.65 9.49 18.31
C THR A 157 -4.78 8.05 18.81
N PRO A 158 -4.64 7.77 20.12
CA PRO A 158 -4.81 6.43 20.67
C PRO A 158 -6.18 5.80 20.33
N GLU A 159 -7.22 6.62 20.21
CA GLU A 159 -8.60 6.23 19.87
C GLU A 159 -8.79 6.00 18.36
N HIS A 160 -8.01 6.72 17.52
CA HIS A 160 -8.02 6.59 16.06
C HIS A 160 -6.60 6.29 15.54
N PRO A 161 -6.04 5.12 15.88
CA PRO A 161 -4.64 4.82 15.62
C PRO A 161 -4.35 4.68 14.12
N VAL A 162 -3.23 5.25 13.70
CA VAL A 162 -2.63 5.00 12.39
C VAL A 162 -1.61 3.88 12.55
N VAL A 163 -1.71 2.85 11.72
CA VAL A 163 -0.68 1.82 11.60
C VAL A 163 0.11 2.09 10.32
N VAL A 164 1.38 2.46 10.46
CA VAL A 164 2.32 2.64 9.36
C VAL A 164 3.08 1.34 9.14
N ILE A 165 2.96 0.78 7.94
CA ILE A 165 3.69 -0.42 7.54
C ILE A 165 4.72 -0.06 6.47
N ALA A 166 6.00 -0.11 6.85
CA ALA A 166 7.11 -0.05 5.91
C ALA A 166 7.27 -1.40 5.21
N ALA A 167 7.37 -1.41 3.89
CA ALA A 167 7.35 -2.61 3.10
C ALA A 167 8.55 -3.50 3.36
N GLY A 168 9.76 -2.90 3.30
CA GLY A 168 10.99 -3.67 3.32
C GLY A 168 11.08 -4.58 2.10
N GLU A 169 12.06 -5.47 2.12
CA GLU A 169 12.30 -6.41 1.04
C GLU A 169 12.28 -7.85 1.54
N LEU A 170 11.54 -8.71 0.83
CA LEU A 170 11.54 -10.13 1.09
C LEU A 170 12.75 -10.78 0.40
N SER A 171 13.65 -11.31 1.22
CA SER A 171 14.80 -12.09 0.76
C SER A 171 14.35 -13.44 0.16
N PRO A 172 15.19 -14.09 -0.67
CA PRO A 172 14.90 -15.41 -1.21
C PRO A 172 14.69 -16.50 -0.16
N ASP A 173 15.24 -16.34 1.05
CA ASP A 173 15.03 -17.24 2.20
C ASP A 173 13.73 -16.95 2.97
N GLY A 174 12.96 -15.95 2.53
CA GLY A 174 11.71 -15.52 3.16
C GLY A 174 11.91 -14.55 4.32
N SER A 175 13.15 -14.22 4.68
CA SER A 175 13.43 -13.21 5.69
C SER A 175 13.06 -11.81 5.19
N LEU A 176 12.66 -10.95 6.12
CA LEU A 176 12.37 -9.54 5.84
C LEU A 176 13.62 -8.71 6.08
N ARG A 177 14.11 -8.03 5.04
CA ARG A 177 15.18 -7.04 5.15
C ARG A 177 14.56 -5.64 5.26
N PRO A 178 14.87 -4.87 6.32
CA PRO A 178 14.48 -3.47 6.39
C PRO A 178 15.05 -2.67 5.21
N ALA A 179 14.21 -1.86 4.57
CA ALA A 179 14.60 -0.93 3.52
C ALA A 179 14.71 0.48 4.12
N LEU A 180 15.84 1.16 3.89
CA LEU A 180 16.12 2.46 4.50
C LEU A 180 15.12 3.52 4.00
N GLU A 181 14.84 3.52 2.72
CA GLU A 181 13.90 4.39 2.05
C GLU A 181 12.48 4.26 2.63
N ASP A 182 12.05 3.05 2.96
CA ASP A 182 10.74 2.82 3.58
C ASP A 182 10.73 3.26 5.04
N LEU A 183 11.85 3.11 5.77
CA LEU A 183 11.98 3.64 7.12
C LEU A 183 11.90 5.17 7.13
N LEU A 184 12.61 5.82 6.21
CA LEU A 184 12.57 7.28 6.04
C LEU A 184 11.16 7.75 5.67
N GLY A 185 10.50 7.04 4.76
CA GLY A 185 9.10 7.29 4.40
C GLY A 185 8.14 7.09 5.58
N ALA A 186 8.34 6.07 6.40
CA ALA A 186 7.51 5.83 7.57
C ALA A 186 7.74 6.87 8.68
N GLY A 187 9.00 7.21 8.97
CA GLY A 187 9.40 8.09 10.07
C GLY A 187 8.91 9.54 9.92
N ALA A 188 8.79 10.03 8.69
CA ALA A 188 8.29 11.39 8.45
C ALA A 188 6.79 11.57 8.77
N HIS A 189 6.02 10.49 8.91
CA HIS A 189 4.65 10.55 9.45
C HIS A 189 4.61 10.75 10.97
N SER A 190 5.64 10.33 11.69
CA SER A 190 5.77 10.59 13.12
C SER A 190 6.26 12.01 13.40
N GLY A 191 7.21 12.53 12.59
CA GLY A 191 7.84 13.85 12.80
C GLY A 191 7.01 15.07 12.37
N SER A 192 6.10 14.93 11.41
CA SER A 192 5.24 16.05 10.94
C SER A 192 4.21 16.52 11.98
N ARG A 193 3.92 15.69 12.99
CA ARG A 193 2.97 16.02 14.06
C ARG A 193 3.57 16.89 15.16
N SER A 194 4.85 16.72 15.49
CA SER A 194 5.52 17.53 16.52
C SER A 194 5.62 19.01 16.14
N HIS A 195 5.74 19.32 14.85
CA HIS A 195 5.78 20.70 14.35
C HIS A 195 4.40 21.37 14.28
N SER A 196 3.32 20.58 14.22
CA SER A 196 1.94 21.10 14.16
C SER A 196 1.37 21.43 15.54
N ALA A 197 1.99 20.93 16.61
CA ALA A 197 1.63 21.29 17.99
C ALA A 197 2.18 22.66 18.43
N GLY A 198 3.09 23.28 17.65
CA GLY A 198 3.76 24.54 18.00
C GLY A 198 3.58 25.70 17.00
N GLY A 199 2.84 25.53 15.91
CA GLY A 199 2.69 26.58 14.91
C GLY A 199 1.40 26.45 14.11
N TYR A 200 0.68 27.58 13.99
CA TYR A 200 -0.54 27.83 13.21
C TYR A 200 -0.99 26.65 12.33
N ALA A 201 -1.98 25.90 12.81
CA ALA A 201 -2.72 24.94 12.00
C ALA A 201 -3.26 25.67 10.76
N ARG A 202 -2.70 25.37 9.58
CA ARG A 202 -3.30 25.84 8.33
C ARG A 202 -4.73 25.27 8.25
N PRO A 203 -5.75 26.06 7.91
CA PRO A 203 -7.11 25.57 7.81
C PRO A 203 -7.16 24.37 6.85
N CYS A 204 -7.70 23.26 7.33
CA CYS A 204 -7.91 22.06 6.53
C CYS A 204 -8.77 22.39 5.32
N ARG A 205 -8.16 22.61 4.15
CA ARG A 205 -8.83 22.42 2.88
C ARG A 205 -8.87 20.91 2.67
N ALA A 206 -10.06 20.32 2.72
CA ALA A 206 -10.27 18.92 2.38
C ALA A 206 -10.05 18.74 0.87
N ASP A 207 -8.79 18.75 0.44
CA ASP A 207 -8.42 18.31 -0.91
C ASP A 207 -8.56 16.79 -1.00
N ARG A 208 -8.78 16.33 -2.24
CA ARG A 208 -9.01 14.92 -2.64
C ARG A 208 -8.25 13.94 -1.76
N ALA A 209 -9.00 12.98 -1.19
CA ALA A 209 -8.44 11.89 -0.40
C ALA A 209 -7.23 11.25 -1.12
N PRO A 210 -6.11 10.98 -0.42
CA PRO A 210 -5.06 10.15 -0.97
C PRO A 210 -5.68 8.81 -1.37
N SER A 211 -5.27 8.31 -2.53
CA SER A 211 -5.94 7.26 -3.26
C SER A 211 -6.29 6.04 -2.40
N ARG A 212 -7.59 5.73 -2.34
CA ARG A 212 -8.08 4.47 -1.80
C ARG A 212 -7.59 3.32 -2.69
N ALA A 213 -6.67 2.51 -2.18
CA ALA A 213 -6.44 1.17 -2.68
C ALA A 213 -7.69 0.33 -2.37
N GLY A 214 -8.51 0.03 -3.39
CA GLY A 214 -9.65 -0.86 -3.24
C GLY A 214 -9.18 -2.32 -3.30
N CYS A 215 -9.22 -3.03 -2.18
CA CYS A 215 -9.01 -4.47 -2.14
C CYS A 215 -10.36 -5.19 -2.18
N ALA A 216 -10.64 -5.89 -3.28
CA ALA A 216 -11.68 -6.91 -3.28
C ALA A 216 -11.03 -8.22 -2.82
N GLY A 217 -11.47 -8.75 -1.66
CA GLY A 217 -10.96 -10.00 -1.13
C GLY A 217 -11.25 -11.15 -2.10
N SER A 218 -10.20 -11.86 -2.53
CA SER A 218 -10.34 -13.15 -3.20
C SER A 218 -10.87 -14.16 -2.17
N GLY A 219 -12.15 -14.48 -2.24
CA GLY A 219 -12.78 -15.48 -1.39
C GLY A 219 -12.07 -16.83 -1.50
N ARG A 220 -11.76 -17.43 -0.34
CA ARG A 220 -11.37 -18.85 -0.28
C ARG A 220 -12.51 -19.71 -0.84
N PRO A 221 -12.23 -20.77 -1.61
CA PRO A 221 -13.26 -21.76 -1.95
C PRO A 221 -13.76 -22.41 -0.65
N ARG A 222 -15.07 -22.40 -0.44
CA ARG A 222 -15.72 -23.16 0.63
C ARG A 222 -15.49 -24.65 0.37
N PRO A 223 -15.11 -25.47 1.36
CA PRO A 223 -15.12 -26.91 1.18
C PRO A 223 -16.58 -27.36 1.01
N GLY A 224 -16.82 -28.16 -0.03
CA GLY A 224 -18.13 -28.70 -0.38
C GLY A 224 -18.74 -29.49 0.77
N ARG A 225 -20.06 -29.38 0.89
CA ARG A 225 -20.90 -30.25 1.72
C ARG A 225 -20.99 -31.64 1.13
#